data_AF-A0A067QKG1-F1
#
_entry.id   AF-A0A067QKG1-F1
#
_cell.length_a   1.000
_cell.length_b   1.000
_cell.length_c   1.000
_cell.angle_alpha   90.00
_cell.angle_beta   90.00
_cell.angle_gamma   90.00
#
_symmetry.space_group_name_H-M   'P 1'
#
loop_
_entity.id
_entity.type
_entity.pdbx_description
1 polymer ?
#
loop_
_entity_poly.entity_id
_entity_poly.type
_entity_poly.pdbx_seq_one_letter_code
_entity_poly.pdbx_strand_id
1 'polypeptide(L)'
;MKRHDLYAADWQPTKKKLEDDKVDELTDTFTQAVHLLWNLCESNSVAVKYFNNGNLLPVLVKCLEVDVFGVDTTIAVAHCLLIVTEDNPTSVSKLQGFSTSIHKLLELEGSESATLLLRTLACGLVLNLNYGKVLSLSPTIMTQLLCNLSTTLSVDHRKVLNSFTSSLPLNEVVETPTHHEEVLKSVTVMEYLLEAQKIAVELLANICSDDDADEDAMDQDSSDSCSDGLLSDSELVEEDDIPSTEKLCLSIPSEVHEAIVSGQLVQKILENTQLPAENVCEILKSHVDGKHVFNKLLTLRCHALLCLSNLLAGLDIQDLGGPKNVYEMWRSIGSLIFKQPEVTDTRFLEAATSALRATLQKLAEVQCNLFGQLTESDLQLMFNTVLQCPDTNVRANLIRSVGMLGMILVNSVEPDGQTLLKNIGKFLLEVCGRESELWVVAEAVDTVIDVFGEDETDNAAAHINLVEKLKALLPSLKHKVRLQRKSLGDHYLVVTTVNTNLCRFIKYKSKRVSHIGQPNGHDL
;
A
#
# COMPACT_ATOMS: atom_id res chain seq x y z
N MET A 1 50.11 9.79 5.48
CA MET A 1 48.69 10.00 5.12
C MET A 1 48.53 10.86 3.85
N LYS A 2 49.34 10.64 2.79
CA LYS A 2 49.36 11.50 1.57
C LYS A 2 49.65 10.74 0.25
N ARG A 3 49.47 9.42 0.23
CA ARG A 3 49.76 8.61 -1.00
C ARG A 3 48.64 7.65 -1.44
N HIS A 4 47.58 7.47 -0.65
CA HIS A 4 46.47 6.59 -1.02
C HIS A 4 45.26 7.34 -1.62
N ASP A 5 45.09 8.64 -1.31
CA ASP A 5 43.92 9.41 -1.77
C ASP A 5 43.97 9.78 -3.27
N LEU A 6 45.15 9.71 -3.90
CA LEU A 6 45.35 10.06 -5.31
C LEU A 6 44.98 8.93 -6.28
N TYR A 7 44.83 7.68 -5.82
CA TYR A 7 44.57 6.55 -6.73
C TYR A 7 43.09 6.25 -6.93
N ALA A 8 42.23 6.56 -5.95
CA ALA A 8 40.80 6.25 -6.03
C ALA A 8 40.00 7.33 -6.79
N ALA A 9 40.44 8.59 -6.77
CA ALA A 9 39.67 9.71 -7.32
C ALA A 9 39.64 9.75 -8.86
N ASP A 10 40.61 9.12 -9.52
CA ASP A 10 40.83 9.15 -10.97
C ASP A 10 40.72 7.75 -11.62
N TRP A 11 40.28 6.73 -10.86
CA TRP A 11 40.08 5.39 -11.41
C TRP A 11 38.88 5.37 -12.36
N GLN A 12 39.04 4.69 -13.50
CA GLN A 12 37.99 4.40 -14.47
C GLN A 12 38.13 2.95 -14.95
N PRO A 13 37.02 2.27 -15.31
CA PRO A 13 37.06 0.93 -15.88
C PRO A 13 37.93 0.85 -17.13
N THR A 14 38.54 -0.31 -17.35
CA THR A 14 39.45 -0.48 -18.49
C THR A 14 38.65 -0.72 -19.77
N LYS A 15 38.59 0.26 -20.69
CA LYS A 15 37.87 0.14 -21.98
C LYS A 15 38.49 -0.84 -22.99
N LYS A 16 39.65 -1.45 -22.69
CA LYS A 16 40.23 -2.47 -23.57
C LYS A 16 39.41 -3.73 -23.43
N LYS A 17 38.90 -4.27 -24.54
CA LYS A 17 38.53 -5.70 -24.60
C LYS A 17 39.72 -6.47 -24.06
N LEU A 18 39.58 -7.03 -22.87
CA LEU A 18 40.59 -7.93 -22.34
C LEU A 18 40.69 -9.07 -23.35
N GLU A 19 41.88 -9.29 -23.91
CA GLU A 19 42.14 -10.49 -24.70
C GLU A 19 41.86 -11.70 -23.78
N ASP A 20 41.07 -12.66 -24.27
CA ASP A 20 40.63 -13.91 -23.61
C ASP A 20 39.61 -13.81 -22.46
N ASP A 21 38.34 -13.41 -22.70
CA ASP A 21 37.21 -13.62 -21.75
C ASP A 21 37.43 -13.17 -20.29
N LYS A 22 38.44 -12.34 -20.02
CA LYS A 22 38.73 -11.89 -18.66
C LYS A 22 37.74 -10.80 -18.27
N VAL A 23 37.05 -11.03 -17.16
CA VAL A 23 36.20 -10.06 -16.48
C VAL A 23 37.08 -8.90 -15.97
N ASP A 24 36.60 -7.66 -16.04
CA ASP A 24 37.26 -6.53 -15.38
C ASP A 24 37.11 -6.67 -13.86
N GLU A 25 38.00 -7.46 -13.25
CA GLU A 25 37.96 -7.82 -11.83
C GLU A 25 37.90 -6.58 -10.91
N LEU A 26 38.50 -5.47 -11.32
CA LEU A 26 38.46 -4.22 -10.53
C LEU A 26 37.08 -3.59 -10.54
N THR A 27 36.43 -3.55 -11.71
CA THR A 27 35.07 -3.02 -11.84
C THR A 27 34.08 -3.91 -11.11
N ASP A 28 34.18 -5.23 -11.24
CA ASP A 28 33.32 -6.16 -10.48
C ASP A 28 33.54 -6.01 -8.96
N THR A 29 34.80 -5.97 -8.50
CA THR A 29 35.12 -5.76 -7.08
C THR A 29 34.54 -4.44 -6.56
N PHE A 30 34.63 -3.36 -7.33
CA PHE A 30 34.04 -2.07 -6.97
C PHE A 30 32.52 -2.17 -6.86
N THR A 31 31.86 -2.74 -7.85
CA THR A 31 30.40 -2.94 -7.87
C THR A 31 29.93 -3.75 -6.66
N GLN A 32 30.61 -4.86 -6.34
CA GLN A 32 30.30 -5.66 -5.14
C GLN A 32 30.53 -4.87 -3.83
N ALA A 33 31.58 -4.05 -3.76
CA ALA A 33 31.82 -3.21 -2.60
C ALA A 33 30.74 -2.13 -2.42
N VAL A 34 30.22 -1.57 -3.53
CA VAL A 34 29.10 -0.62 -3.50
C VAL A 34 27.81 -1.30 -3.06
N HIS A 35 27.51 -2.52 -3.53
CA HIS A 35 26.37 -3.30 -3.06
C HIS A 35 26.45 -3.59 -1.56
N LEU A 36 27.62 -3.97 -1.05
CA LEU A 36 27.81 -4.18 0.38
C LEU A 36 27.58 -2.88 1.17
N LEU A 37 28.11 -1.75 0.68
CA LEU A 37 27.91 -0.44 1.31
C LEU A 37 26.43 -0.04 1.33
N TRP A 38 25.73 -0.23 0.21
CA TRP A 38 24.29 0.00 0.11
C TRP A 38 23.55 -0.82 1.17
N ASN A 39 23.72 -2.15 1.20
CA ASN A 39 23.04 -3.02 2.15
C ASN A 39 23.30 -2.63 3.62
N LEU A 40 24.55 -2.23 3.94
CA LEU A 40 24.91 -1.76 5.27
C LEU A 40 24.21 -0.44 5.63
N CYS A 41 24.14 0.51 4.71
CA CYS A 41 23.46 1.79 4.91
C CYS A 41 21.96 1.61 5.07
N GLU A 42 21.33 0.73 4.29
CA GLU A 42 19.89 0.43 4.36
C GLU A 42 19.50 -0.17 5.72
N SER A 43 20.37 -1.00 6.29
CA SER A 43 20.06 -1.72 7.53
C SER A 43 20.55 -1.01 8.80
N ASN A 44 21.36 0.05 8.71
CA ASN A 44 22.07 0.59 9.87
C ASN A 44 22.40 2.09 9.77
N SER A 45 21.77 2.91 10.61
CA SER A 45 22.03 4.36 10.71
C SER A 45 23.48 4.71 11.10
N VAL A 46 24.19 3.83 11.80
CA VAL A 46 25.62 4.00 12.09
C VAL A 46 26.45 3.90 10.80
N ALA A 47 26.10 3.01 9.88
CA ALA A 47 26.77 2.91 8.59
C ALA A 47 26.58 4.19 7.76
N VAL A 48 25.35 4.73 7.74
CA VAL A 48 25.05 6.04 7.11
C VAL A 48 25.89 7.17 7.71
N LYS A 49 26.07 7.18 9.04
CA LYS A 49 26.95 8.15 9.71
C LYS A 49 28.41 8.04 9.25
N TYR A 50 28.93 6.82 9.13
CA TYR A 50 30.30 6.61 8.62
C TYR A 50 30.42 6.97 7.13
N PHE A 51 29.41 6.69 6.33
CA PHE A 51 29.32 7.11 4.94
C PHE A 51 29.45 8.64 4.80
N ASN A 52 28.66 9.38 5.59
CA ASN A 52 28.68 10.85 5.60
C ASN A 52 30.06 11.42 5.96
N ASN A 53 30.73 10.81 6.94
CA ASN A 53 32.06 11.20 7.41
C ASN A 53 33.19 10.81 6.45
N GLY A 54 33.02 9.70 5.73
CA GLY A 54 34.01 9.15 4.80
C GLY A 54 34.15 9.92 3.49
N ASN A 55 33.29 10.91 3.25
CA ASN A 55 33.26 11.72 2.02
C ASN A 55 33.21 10.86 0.74
N LEU A 56 32.41 9.79 0.76
CA LEU A 56 32.28 8.84 -0.34
C LEU A 56 31.41 9.37 -1.50
N LEU A 57 30.51 10.33 -1.22
CA LEU A 57 29.58 10.89 -2.21
C LEU A 57 30.26 11.40 -3.50
N PRO A 58 31.28 12.27 -3.46
CA PRO A 58 31.90 12.77 -4.68
C PRO A 58 32.56 11.68 -5.53
N VAL A 59 32.98 10.57 -4.92
CA VAL A 59 33.55 9.41 -5.64
C VAL A 59 32.44 8.65 -6.33
N LEU A 60 31.38 8.31 -5.60
CA LEU A 60 30.23 7.55 -6.12
C LEU A 60 29.50 8.31 -7.22
N VAL A 61 29.32 9.63 -7.10
CA VAL A 61 28.60 10.42 -8.10
C VAL A 61 29.28 10.43 -9.46
N LYS A 62 30.62 10.39 -9.52
CA LYS A 62 31.35 10.26 -10.80
C LYS A 62 30.97 8.97 -11.53
N CYS A 63 30.68 7.91 -10.77
CA CYS A 63 30.29 6.61 -11.28
C CYS A 63 28.87 6.57 -11.85
N LEU A 64 28.13 7.69 -11.86
CA LEU A 64 26.86 7.81 -12.56
C LEU A 64 27.02 8.07 -14.08
N GLU A 65 28.25 8.25 -14.57
CA GLU A 65 28.51 8.38 -16.02
C GLU A 65 28.47 7.01 -16.71
N VAL A 66 27.31 6.64 -17.25
CA VAL A 66 27.05 5.34 -17.89
C VAL A 66 28.07 5.00 -18.98
N ASP A 67 28.44 5.96 -19.83
CA ASP A 67 29.43 5.79 -20.93
C ASP A 67 30.86 5.49 -20.46
N VAL A 68 31.15 5.74 -19.18
CA VAL A 68 32.46 5.53 -18.56
C VAL A 68 32.43 4.27 -17.70
N PHE A 69 31.42 4.13 -16.83
CA PHE A 69 31.39 3.11 -15.79
C PHE A 69 30.55 1.87 -16.11
N GLY A 70 29.78 1.91 -17.19
CA GLY A 70 28.84 0.85 -17.56
C GLY A 70 27.56 0.87 -16.73
N VAL A 71 26.52 0.25 -17.26
CA VAL A 71 25.16 0.33 -16.69
C VAL A 71 25.06 -0.35 -15.33
N ASP A 72 25.69 -1.52 -15.13
CA ASP A 72 25.58 -2.28 -13.89
C ASP A 72 26.22 -1.55 -12.69
N THR A 73 27.43 -1.01 -12.89
CA THR A 73 28.11 -0.16 -11.90
C THR A 73 27.26 1.06 -11.56
N THR A 74 26.68 1.70 -12.58
CA THR A 74 25.87 2.91 -12.41
C THR A 74 24.59 2.60 -11.63
N ILE A 75 23.95 1.45 -11.88
CA ILE A 75 22.79 0.97 -11.13
C ILE A 75 23.15 0.74 -9.65
N ALA A 76 24.23 0.01 -9.37
CA ALA A 76 24.67 -0.25 -7.99
C ALA A 76 24.93 1.05 -7.22
N VAL A 77 25.58 2.01 -7.87
CA VAL A 77 25.84 3.34 -7.32
C VAL A 77 24.54 4.11 -7.10
N ALA A 78 23.63 4.13 -8.08
CA ALA A 78 22.37 4.84 -7.97
C ALA A 78 21.48 4.29 -6.84
N HIS A 79 21.44 2.97 -6.64
CA HIS A 79 20.79 2.36 -5.47
C HIS A 79 21.41 2.82 -4.15
N CYS A 80 22.73 2.76 -4.04
CA CYS A 80 23.44 3.22 -2.84
C CYS A 80 23.13 4.70 -2.54
N LEU A 81 23.15 5.55 -3.57
CA LEU A 81 22.83 6.96 -3.45
C LEU A 81 21.36 7.20 -3.05
N LEU A 82 20.42 6.40 -3.56
CA LEU A 82 19.01 6.52 -3.21
C LEU A 82 18.82 6.28 -1.70
N ILE A 83 19.37 5.19 -1.17
CA ILE A 83 19.28 4.87 0.26
C ILE A 83 19.98 5.89 1.14
N VAL A 84 21.22 6.29 0.82
CA VAL A 84 21.96 7.23 1.69
C VAL A 84 21.44 8.67 1.64
N THR A 85 20.51 8.97 0.73
CA THR A 85 19.83 10.27 0.64
C THR A 85 18.44 10.28 1.27
N GLU A 86 17.86 9.11 1.53
CA GLU A 86 16.60 8.95 2.28
C GLU A 86 16.77 9.49 3.70
N ASP A 87 15.92 10.45 4.08
CA ASP A 87 15.92 11.15 5.38
C ASP A 87 17.30 11.63 5.87
N ASN A 88 18.18 12.01 4.94
CA ASN A 88 19.56 12.41 5.25
C ASN A 88 19.93 13.77 4.64
N PRO A 89 19.65 14.89 5.34
CA PRO A 89 19.97 16.24 4.86
C PRO A 89 21.46 16.48 4.55
N THR A 90 22.36 15.74 5.21
CA THR A 90 23.80 15.85 4.97
C THR A 90 24.19 15.30 3.59
N SER A 91 23.62 14.16 3.21
CA SER A 91 23.82 13.61 1.87
C SER A 91 23.14 14.46 0.80
N VAL A 92 21.89 14.86 1.05
CA VAL A 92 21.11 15.70 0.13
C VAL A 92 21.84 16.99 -0.21
N SER A 93 22.28 17.76 0.79
CA SER A 93 22.98 19.03 0.58
C SER A 93 24.28 18.88 -0.22
N LYS A 94 25.04 17.80 0.01
CA LYS A 94 26.26 17.51 -0.77
C LYS A 94 25.93 17.09 -2.21
N LEU A 95 24.86 16.34 -2.41
CA LEU A 95 24.48 15.79 -3.71
C LEU A 95 23.79 16.83 -4.61
N GLN A 96 23.16 17.87 -4.04
CA GLN A 96 22.58 18.99 -4.81
C GLN A 96 23.56 19.63 -5.81
N GLY A 97 24.85 19.72 -5.45
CA GLY A 97 25.91 20.22 -6.32
C GLY A 97 26.15 19.37 -7.59
N PHE A 98 25.57 18.18 -7.66
CA PHE A 98 25.68 17.24 -8.78
C PHE A 98 24.33 16.91 -9.42
N SER A 99 23.29 17.69 -9.14
CA SER A 99 21.93 17.52 -9.69
C SER A 99 21.91 17.35 -11.21
N THR A 100 22.78 18.05 -11.95
CA THR A 100 22.88 17.91 -13.41
C THR A 100 23.24 16.48 -13.86
N SER A 101 24.13 15.78 -13.14
CA SER A 101 24.48 14.40 -13.48
C SER A 101 23.29 13.46 -13.27
N ILE A 102 22.48 13.70 -12.24
CA ILE A 102 21.27 12.91 -11.96
C ILE A 102 20.18 13.21 -13.00
N HIS A 103 20.00 14.48 -13.39
CA HIS A 103 19.02 14.84 -14.42
C HIS A 103 19.35 14.20 -15.78
N LYS A 104 20.62 14.08 -16.16
CA LYS A 104 21.02 13.35 -17.38
C LYS A 104 20.55 11.89 -17.37
N LEU A 105 20.47 11.26 -16.20
CA LEU A 105 19.96 9.89 -16.09
C LEU A 105 18.46 9.80 -16.38
N LEU A 106 17.69 10.86 -16.12
CA LEU A 106 16.27 10.91 -16.48
C LEU A 106 16.05 10.93 -17.99
N GLU A 107 17.02 11.42 -18.75
CA GLU A 107 16.99 11.60 -20.20
C GLU A 107 17.50 10.36 -20.98
N LEU A 108 17.90 9.29 -20.29
CA LEU A 108 18.40 8.09 -20.95
C LEU A 108 17.34 7.48 -21.88
N GLU A 109 17.72 7.31 -23.15
CA GLU A 109 16.90 6.63 -24.15
C GLU A 109 17.03 5.11 -24.04
N GLY A 110 15.96 4.39 -24.34
CA GLY A 110 15.95 2.93 -24.35
C GLY A 110 14.81 2.32 -23.52
N SER A 111 14.44 1.09 -23.88
CA SER A 111 13.40 0.31 -23.20
C SER A 111 13.95 -0.97 -22.54
N GLU A 112 15.28 -1.11 -22.46
CA GLU A 112 15.89 -2.22 -21.72
C GLU A 112 15.63 -2.08 -20.22
N SER A 113 15.51 -3.21 -19.51
CA SER A 113 15.25 -3.24 -18.07
C SER A 113 16.27 -2.43 -17.26
N ALA A 114 17.54 -2.49 -17.63
CA ALA A 114 18.61 -1.74 -16.97
C ALA A 114 18.43 -0.22 -17.12
N THR A 115 18.07 0.24 -18.33
CA THR A 115 17.76 1.65 -18.62
C THR A 115 16.53 2.12 -17.87
N LEU A 116 15.48 1.29 -17.79
CA LEU A 116 14.27 1.57 -17.02
C LEU A 116 14.55 1.68 -15.52
N LEU A 117 15.34 0.76 -14.96
CA LEU A 117 15.75 0.79 -13.56
C LEU A 117 16.54 2.08 -13.27
N LEU A 118 17.53 2.41 -14.10
CA LEU A 118 18.36 3.57 -13.88
C LEU A 118 17.59 4.89 -13.96
N ARG A 119 16.66 5.03 -14.92
CA ARG A 119 15.74 6.17 -14.98
C ARG A 119 14.86 6.27 -13.73
N THR A 120 14.39 5.13 -13.23
CA THR A 120 13.51 5.08 -12.06
C THR A 120 14.28 5.43 -10.77
N LEU A 121 15.51 4.94 -10.63
CA LEU A 121 16.43 5.33 -9.55
C LEU A 121 16.73 6.84 -9.59
N ALA A 122 16.95 7.39 -10.78
CA ALA A 122 17.13 8.82 -10.96
C ALA A 122 15.88 9.63 -10.55
N CYS A 123 14.67 9.12 -10.81
CA CYS A 123 13.43 9.73 -10.31
C CYS A 123 13.41 9.79 -8.79
N GLY A 124 13.75 8.67 -8.12
CA GLY A 124 13.84 8.62 -6.66
C GLY A 124 14.89 9.57 -6.09
N LEU A 125 16.08 9.64 -6.70
CA LEU A 125 17.13 10.57 -6.30
C LEU A 125 16.68 12.03 -6.43
N VAL A 126 15.99 12.39 -7.52
CA VAL A 126 15.45 13.74 -7.70
C VAL A 126 14.42 14.09 -6.63
N LEU A 127 13.55 13.14 -6.24
CA LEU A 127 12.60 13.32 -5.15
C LEU A 127 13.32 13.49 -3.81
N ASN A 128 14.29 12.63 -3.48
CA ASN A 128 15.06 12.73 -2.24
C ASN A 128 15.83 14.06 -2.14
N LEU A 129 16.39 14.55 -3.25
CA LEU A 129 17.06 15.87 -3.30
C LEU A 129 16.12 17.05 -3.00
N ASN A 130 14.83 16.82 -3.11
CA ASN A 130 13.74 17.75 -2.85
C ASN A 130 12.89 17.34 -1.63
N TYR A 131 13.42 16.47 -0.76
CA TYR A 131 12.74 16.00 0.46
C TYR A 131 11.35 15.40 0.19
N GLY A 132 11.21 14.66 -0.91
CA GLY A 132 9.93 14.07 -1.33
C GLY A 132 8.93 15.05 -1.92
N LYS A 133 9.20 16.37 -1.87
CA LYS A 133 8.25 17.41 -2.30
C LYS A 133 8.25 17.56 -3.83
N VAL A 134 7.41 16.77 -4.50
CA VAL A 134 7.26 16.80 -5.97
C VAL A 134 6.96 18.20 -6.52
N LEU A 135 6.23 19.03 -5.76
CA LEU A 135 5.86 20.39 -6.15
C LEU A 135 7.01 21.41 -6.09
N SER A 136 8.13 21.10 -5.45
CA SER A 136 9.32 21.97 -5.50
C SER A 136 10.13 21.78 -6.79
N LEU A 137 9.78 20.80 -7.62
CA LEU A 137 10.43 20.53 -8.89
C LEU A 137 10.02 21.55 -9.96
N SER A 138 10.87 21.75 -10.96
CA SER A 138 10.46 22.49 -12.15
C SER A 138 9.39 21.68 -12.93
N PRO A 139 8.45 22.34 -13.63
CA PRO A 139 7.41 21.64 -14.38
C PRO A 139 7.97 20.60 -15.36
N THR A 140 9.07 20.94 -16.05
CA THR A 140 9.73 20.02 -16.99
C THR A 140 10.28 18.77 -16.30
N ILE A 141 10.94 18.92 -15.15
CA ILE A 141 11.50 17.78 -14.41
C ILE A 141 10.38 16.91 -13.84
N MET A 142 9.33 17.53 -13.28
CA MET A 142 8.17 16.82 -12.76
C MET A 142 7.48 16.01 -13.86
N THR A 143 7.20 16.60 -15.02
CA THR A 143 6.62 15.88 -16.17
C THR A 143 7.51 14.72 -16.60
N GLN A 144 8.82 14.96 -16.75
CA GLN A 144 9.77 13.91 -17.15
C GLN A 144 9.79 12.75 -16.15
N LEU A 145 9.78 13.06 -14.85
CA LEU A 145 9.73 12.07 -13.77
C LEU A 145 8.47 11.22 -13.88
N LEU A 146 7.29 11.84 -13.95
CA LEU A 146 6.01 11.14 -14.03
C LEU A 146 5.89 10.31 -15.32
N CYS A 147 6.39 10.83 -16.45
CA CYS A 147 6.47 10.08 -17.70
C CYS A 147 7.40 8.86 -17.60
N ASN A 148 8.55 8.99 -16.92
CA ASN A 148 9.47 7.88 -16.70
C ASN A 148 8.85 6.79 -15.82
N LEU A 149 8.21 7.15 -14.70
CA LEU A 149 7.48 6.20 -13.85
C LEU A 149 6.37 5.49 -14.65
N SER A 150 5.60 6.25 -15.42
CA SER A 150 4.55 5.73 -16.31
C SER A 150 5.10 4.75 -17.34
N THR A 151 6.27 5.04 -17.92
CA THR A 151 6.94 4.17 -18.90
C THR A 151 7.40 2.87 -18.26
N THR A 152 8.04 2.93 -17.10
CA THR A 152 8.47 1.74 -16.33
C THR A 152 7.30 0.83 -16.00
N LEU A 153 6.17 1.40 -15.57
CA LEU A 153 4.97 0.64 -15.24
C LEU A 153 4.19 0.14 -16.47
N SER A 154 4.51 0.60 -17.68
CA SER A 154 3.84 0.14 -18.91
C SER A 154 4.34 -1.21 -19.42
N VAL A 155 5.45 -1.72 -18.89
CA VAL A 155 6.03 -2.99 -19.32
C VAL A 155 5.26 -4.16 -18.68
N ASP A 156 4.68 -5.02 -19.53
CA ASP A 156 3.94 -6.20 -19.08
C ASP A 156 4.89 -7.30 -18.57
N HIS A 157 5.21 -7.28 -17.28
CA HIS A 157 6.13 -8.23 -16.64
C HIS A 157 5.70 -9.68 -16.81
N ARG A 158 4.41 -9.96 -16.95
CA ARG A 158 3.89 -11.33 -17.14
C ARG A 158 4.31 -11.90 -18.49
N LYS A 159 4.31 -11.08 -19.54
CA LYS A 159 4.82 -11.49 -20.87
C LYS A 159 6.32 -11.72 -20.83
N VAL A 160 7.06 -10.85 -20.15
CA VAL A 160 8.53 -10.99 -20.01
C VAL A 160 8.86 -12.25 -19.20
N LEU A 161 8.16 -12.52 -18.10
CA LEU A 161 8.30 -13.73 -17.29
C LEU A 161 7.97 -15.01 -18.08
N ASN A 162 6.94 -14.98 -18.93
CA ASN A 162 6.63 -16.13 -19.79
C ASN A 162 7.79 -16.44 -20.75
N SER A 163 8.36 -15.42 -21.39
CA SER A 163 9.55 -15.56 -22.24
C SER A 163 10.76 -16.07 -21.45
N PHE A 164 11.00 -15.51 -20.26
CA PHE A 164 12.08 -15.93 -19.35
C PHE A 164 11.96 -17.40 -18.94
N THR A 165 10.76 -17.86 -18.54
CA THR A 165 10.57 -19.28 -18.18
C THR A 165 10.75 -20.22 -19.36
N SER A 166 10.52 -19.75 -20.59
CA SER A 166 10.74 -20.54 -21.80
C SER A 166 12.22 -20.73 -22.12
N SER A 167 13.10 -19.85 -21.61
CA SER A 167 14.56 -19.99 -21.72
C SER A 167 15.20 -20.77 -20.56
N LEU A 168 14.44 -21.11 -19.51
CA LEU A 168 14.99 -21.89 -18.40
C LEU A 168 15.17 -23.37 -18.80
N PRO A 169 16.29 -24.00 -18.43
CA PRO A 169 16.53 -25.41 -18.73
C PRO A 169 15.54 -26.30 -17.95
N LEU A 170 14.95 -27.27 -18.65
CA LEU A 170 13.90 -28.14 -18.12
C LEU A 170 14.41 -29.28 -17.22
N ASN A 171 15.74 -29.49 -17.11
CA ASN A 171 16.39 -30.51 -16.29
C ASN A 171 17.86 -30.12 -16.05
N GLU A 172 18.51 -30.69 -15.02
CA GLU A 172 19.97 -30.67 -14.75
C GLU A 172 20.81 -31.34 -15.87
N VAL A 173 20.45 -31.12 -17.13
CA VAL A 173 21.31 -31.43 -18.26
C VAL A 173 22.56 -30.58 -18.08
N VAL A 174 23.74 -31.19 -18.21
CA VAL A 174 25.04 -30.53 -18.08
C VAL A 174 25.02 -29.22 -18.86
N GLU A 175 24.83 -28.11 -18.14
CA GLU A 175 24.76 -26.79 -18.73
C GLU A 175 26.11 -26.50 -19.38
N THR A 176 26.09 -26.08 -20.64
CA THR A 176 27.31 -25.51 -21.22
C THR A 176 27.58 -24.18 -20.52
N PRO A 177 28.86 -23.78 -20.30
CA PRO A 177 29.18 -22.51 -19.65
C PRO A 177 28.49 -21.30 -20.30
N THR A 178 28.32 -21.35 -21.62
CA THR A 178 27.62 -20.32 -22.41
C THR A 178 26.13 -20.23 -22.09
N HIS A 179 25.44 -21.36 -21.90
CA HIS A 179 24.02 -21.40 -21.57
C HIS A 179 23.78 -20.89 -20.14
N HIS A 180 24.67 -21.24 -19.22
CA HIS A 180 24.62 -20.72 -17.84
C HIS A 180 24.75 -19.19 -17.81
N GLU A 181 25.67 -18.63 -18.59
CA GLU A 181 25.85 -17.17 -18.70
C GLU A 181 24.62 -16.47 -19.33
N GLU A 182 23.99 -17.09 -20.34
CA GLU A 182 22.75 -16.58 -20.93
C GLU A 182 21.57 -16.60 -19.94
N VAL A 183 21.45 -17.67 -19.16
CA VAL A 183 20.44 -17.77 -18.10
C VAL A 183 20.67 -16.67 -17.06
N LEU A 184 21.89 -16.51 -16.56
CA LEU A 184 22.23 -15.45 -15.58
C LEU A 184 21.89 -14.06 -16.12
N LYS A 185 22.24 -13.76 -17.37
CA LYS A 185 21.86 -12.47 -18.02
C LYS A 185 20.34 -12.30 -18.06
N SER A 186 19.59 -13.35 -18.40
CA SER A 186 18.13 -13.29 -18.44
C SER A 186 17.50 -13.08 -17.05
N VAL A 187 18.09 -13.66 -16.01
CA VAL A 187 17.71 -13.45 -14.60
C VAL A 187 17.92 -11.99 -14.23
N THR A 188 19.12 -11.44 -14.48
CA THR A 188 19.44 -10.04 -14.19
C THR A 188 18.50 -9.07 -14.92
N VAL A 189 18.18 -9.32 -16.19
CA VAL A 189 17.21 -8.52 -16.95
C VAL A 189 15.82 -8.52 -16.29
N MET A 190 15.41 -9.67 -15.74
CA MET A 190 14.13 -9.80 -15.04
C MET A 190 14.15 -9.13 -13.66
N GLU A 191 15.25 -9.27 -12.92
CA GLU A 191 15.46 -8.58 -11.65
C GLU A 191 15.43 -7.06 -11.81
N TYR A 192 16.11 -6.53 -12.82
CA TYR A 192 16.08 -5.09 -13.11
C TYR A 192 14.68 -4.59 -13.44
N LEU A 193 13.89 -5.35 -14.22
CA LEU A 193 12.53 -4.96 -14.55
C LEU A 193 11.64 -4.93 -13.31
N LEU A 194 11.63 -5.99 -12.51
CA LEU A 194 10.80 -6.07 -11.32
C LEU A 194 11.20 -5.02 -10.28
N GLU A 195 12.51 -4.78 -10.13
CA GLU A 195 13.03 -3.75 -9.23
C GLU A 195 12.62 -2.35 -9.70
N ALA A 196 12.74 -2.05 -10.99
CA ALA A 196 12.31 -0.77 -11.56
C ALA A 196 10.82 -0.53 -11.29
N GLN A 197 9.98 -1.54 -11.52
CA GLN A 197 8.54 -1.43 -11.28
C GLN A 197 8.21 -1.28 -9.81
N LYS A 198 8.93 -1.99 -8.93
CA LYS A 198 8.76 -1.94 -7.48
C LYS A 198 9.10 -0.55 -6.94
N ILE A 199 10.23 0.02 -7.36
CA ILE A 199 10.61 1.38 -7.00
C ILE A 199 9.60 2.39 -7.59
N ALA A 200 9.15 2.19 -8.83
CA ALA A 200 8.19 3.11 -9.45
C ALA A 200 6.86 3.18 -8.69
N VAL A 201 6.33 2.04 -8.21
CA VAL A 201 5.10 2.03 -7.38
C VAL A 201 5.34 2.63 -6.00
N GLU A 202 6.52 2.44 -5.40
CA GLU A 202 6.89 3.07 -4.11
C GLU A 202 6.96 4.59 -4.24
N LEU A 203 7.63 5.10 -5.27
CA LEU A 203 7.73 6.53 -5.52
C LEU A 203 6.35 7.15 -5.77
N LEU A 204 5.49 6.48 -6.54
CA LEU A 204 4.11 6.96 -6.75
C LEU A 204 3.28 6.93 -5.47
N ALA A 205 3.42 5.88 -4.64
CA ALA A 205 2.74 5.82 -3.36
C ALA A 205 3.14 7.00 -2.48
N ASN A 206 4.44 7.29 -2.36
CA ASN A 206 4.96 8.40 -1.57
C ASN A 206 4.51 9.77 -2.12
N ILE A 207 4.50 9.96 -3.45
CA ILE A 207 4.01 11.20 -4.08
C ILE A 207 2.52 11.44 -3.78
N CYS A 208 1.74 10.36 -3.60
CA CYS A 208 0.29 10.44 -3.39
C CYS A 208 -0.13 10.31 -1.92
N SER A 209 0.82 10.13 -1.00
CA SER A 209 0.59 10.15 0.44
C SER A 209 0.69 11.59 0.94
N ASP A 210 -0.28 12.02 1.73
CA ASP A 210 -0.30 13.36 2.33
C ASP A 210 0.42 13.31 3.68
N ASP A 211 1.75 13.40 3.66
CA ASP A 211 2.56 13.55 4.89
C ASP A 211 2.62 15.02 5.36
N ASP A 212 2.02 15.97 4.63
CA ASP A 212 2.07 17.41 4.93
C ASP A 212 0.77 17.93 5.60
N ALA A 213 -0.19 17.06 5.92
CA ALA A 213 -1.35 17.41 6.77
C ALA A 213 -1.05 17.09 8.24
N ASP A 214 -0.90 18.14 9.07
CA ASP A 214 -0.92 18.11 10.54
C ASP A 214 0.39 17.94 11.34
N GLU A 215 1.47 18.68 11.04
CA GLU A 215 2.50 18.96 12.07
C GLU A 215 2.22 20.21 12.93
N ASP A 216 1.27 21.08 12.56
CA ASP A 216 1.08 22.41 13.21
C ASP A 216 -0.28 22.63 13.92
N ALA A 217 -1.15 21.62 14.07
CA ALA A 217 -2.54 21.85 14.49
C ALA A 217 -3.03 21.19 15.80
N MET A 218 -2.21 20.48 16.58
CA MET A 218 -2.71 19.79 17.80
C MET A 218 -1.93 20.03 19.10
N ASP A 219 -1.28 21.19 19.26
CA ASP A 219 -0.90 21.68 20.58
C ASP A 219 -1.94 22.69 21.08
N GLN A 220 -3.12 22.19 21.50
CA GLN A 220 -3.97 22.94 22.43
C GLN A 220 -4.81 22.01 23.32
N ASP A 221 -4.48 22.09 24.62
CA ASP A 221 -5.28 21.78 25.80
C ASP A 221 -5.77 20.34 26.03
N SER A 222 -4.83 19.49 26.47
CA SER A 222 -5.17 18.38 27.37
C SER A 222 -4.83 18.74 28.83
N SER A 223 -5.67 19.58 29.42
CA SER A 223 -5.84 19.59 30.87
C SER A 223 -7.31 19.44 31.21
N ASP A 224 -7.79 18.20 31.31
CA ASP A 224 -8.88 17.93 32.23
C ASP A 224 -8.73 16.58 32.93
N SER A 225 -8.57 16.69 34.24
CA SER A 225 -8.42 15.60 35.18
C SER A 225 -9.79 14.96 35.41
N CYS A 226 -10.06 13.80 34.81
CA CYS A 226 -11.21 13.00 35.18
C CYS A 226 -10.97 12.32 36.53
N SER A 227 -11.38 13.00 37.60
CA SER A 227 -11.66 12.38 38.90
C SER A 227 -12.84 11.42 38.78
N ASP A 228 -12.66 10.25 39.37
CA ASP A 228 -13.65 9.19 39.57
C ASP A 228 -14.86 9.72 40.37
N GLY A 229 -16.08 9.45 39.91
CA GLY A 229 -17.30 9.99 40.55
C GLY A 229 -18.61 9.62 39.86
N LEU A 230 -19.17 8.50 40.29
CA LEU A 230 -20.60 8.15 40.40
C LEU A 230 -21.66 8.95 39.60
N LEU A 231 -22.45 8.18 38.85
CA LEU A 231 -23.78 8.45 38.31
C LEU A 231 -24.58 9.58 39.00
N SER A 232 -24.97 10.60 38.24
CA SER A 232 -26.26 11.29 38.42
C SER A 232 -26.73 11.93 37.12
N ASP A 233 -28.04 12.04 37.05
CA ASP A 233 -28.93 12.32 35.93
C ASP A 233 -28.81 13.73 35.34
N SER A 234 -29.18 13.82 34.06
CA SER A 234 -29.70 14.99 33.31
C SER A 234 -29.03 16.36 33.49
N GLU A 235 -28.36 16.82 32.43
CA GLU A 235 -28.61 18.16 31.88
C GLU A 235 -28.33 18.15 30.37
N LEU A 236 -29.28 18.73 29.63
CA LEU A 236 -29.29 18.88 28.18
C LEU A 236 -28.18 19.86 27.80
N VAL A 237 -27.14 19.37 27.14
CA VAL A 237 -26.20 20.24 26.42
C VAL A 237 -26.73 20.34 24.99
N GLU A 238 -27.08 21.56 24.61
CA GLU A 238 -27.50 21.93 23.27
C GLU A 238 -26.45 21.46 22.26
N GLU A 239 -26.93 20.86 21.17
CA GLU A 239 -26.13 20.43 20.03
C GLU A 239 -25.52 21.68 19.37
N ASP A 240 -24.29 22.03 19.76
CA ASP A 240 -23.42 22.76 18.85
C ASP A 240 -23.05 21.78 17.73
N ASP A 241 -23.43 22.16 16.50
CA ASP A 241 -23.01 21.55 15.24
C ASP A 241 -21.50 21.29 15.30
N ILE A 242 -21.12 20.06 15.63
CA ILE A 242 -19.81 19.53 15.31
C ILE A 242 -19.81 19.49 13.79
N PRO A 243 -18.99 20.28 13.09
CA PRO A 243 -18.90 20.17 11.64
C PRO A 243 -18.57 18.72 11.35
N SER A 244 -19.44 18.09 10.56
CA SER A 244 -19.18 16.82 9.90
C SER A 244 -17.72 16.77 9.53
N THR A 245 -16.98 15.84 10.14
CA THR A 245 -15.59 15.49 9.85
C THR A 245 -15.21 15.98 8.47
N GLU A 246 -14.45 17.08 8.38
CA GLU A 246 -13.84 17.49 7.13
C GLU A 246 -13.14 16.23 6.62
N LYS A 247 -13.68 15.66 5.53
CA LYS A 247 -12.97 14.62 4.80
C LYS A 247 -11.64 15.26 4.46
N LEU A 248 -10.57 14.82 5.14
CA LEU A 248 -9.22 14.98 4.66
C LEU A 248 -9.17 14.25 3.31
N CYS A 249 -9.61 14.93 2.26
CA CYS A 249 -9.30 14.54 0.91
C CYS A 249 -7.79 14.71 0.81
N LEU A 250 -7.07 13.58 0.74
CA LEU A 250 -5.67 13.53 0.33
C LEU A 250 -5.56 14.35 -0.96
N SER A 251 -5.10 15.59 -0.88
CA SER A 251 -5.17 16.50 -2.02
C SER A 251 -3.98 16.21 -2.92
N ILE A 252 -4.13 15.23 -3.82
CA ILE A 252 -3.13 14.96 -4.86
C ILE A 252 -2.97 16.25 -5.68
N PRO A 253 -1.74 16.78 -5.84
CA PRO A 253 -1.54 18.01 -6.58
C PRO A 253 -2.03 17.91 -8.04
N SER A 254 -2.57 19.00 -8.60
CA SER A 254 -3.26 18.98 -9.90
C SER A 254 -2.43 18.42 -11.06
N GLU A 255 -1.14 18.72 -11.09
CA GLU A 255 -0.22 18.30 -12.14
C GLU A 255 0.12 16.81 -12.01
N VAL A 256 0.21 16.31 -10.78
CA VAL A 256 0.39 14.89 -10.48
C VAL A 256 -0.90 14.13 -10.83
N HIS A 257 -2.05 14.69 -10.46
CA HIS A 257 -3.38 14.17 -10.79
C HIS A 257 -3.56 14.03 -12.31
N GLU A 258 -3.28 15.08 -13.09
CA GLU A 258 -3.36 15.02 -14.55
C GLU A 258 -2.45 13.94 -15.13
N ALA A 259 -1.23 13.77 -14.61
CA ALA A 259 -0.31 12.73 -15.05
C ALA A 259 -0.80 11.32 -14.69
N ILE A 260 -1.42 11.13 -13.53
CA ILE A 260 -2.02 9.85 -13.12
C ILE A 260 -3.13 9.45 -14.07
N VAL A 261 -4.04 10.39 -14.37
CA VAL A 261 -5.21 10.13 -15.23
C VAL A 261 -4.80 9.94 -16.69
N SER A 262 -4.06 10.89 -17.27
CA SER A 262 -3.63 10.83 -18.68
C SER A 262 -2.67 9.65 -18.94
N GLY A 263 -1.83 9.33 -17.96
CA GLY A 263 -0.89 8.22 -18.02
C GLY A 263 -1.51 6.84 -17.72
N GLN A 264 -2.79 6.77 -17.35
CA GLN A 264 -3.49 5.55 -16.93
C GLN A 264 -2.73 4.77 -15.85
N LEU A 265 -2.14 5.49 -14.88
CA LEU A 265 -1.26 4.89 -13.88
C LEU A 265 -1.98 3.88 -12.99
N VAL A 266 -3.24 4.15 -12.61
CA VAL A 266 -4.06 3.23 -11.81
C VAL A 266 -4.19 1.86 -12.48
N GLN A 267 -4.43 1.83 -13.79
CA GLN A 267 -4.57 0.58 -14.54
C GLN A 267 -3.24 -0.18 -14.66
N LYS A 268 -2.13 0.54 -14.90
CA LYS A 268 -0.79 -0.06 -14.94
C LYS A 268 -0.41 -0.67 -13.59
N ILE A 269 -0.69 0.03 -12.49
CA ILE A 269 -0.44 -0.47 -11.13
C ILE A 269 -1.30 -1.72 -10.86
N LEU A 270 -2.58 -1.72 -11.26
CA LEU A 270 -3.44 -2.89 -11.16
C LEU A 270 -2.86 -4.08 -11.93
N GLU A 271 -2.34 -3.87 -13.14
CA GLU A 271 -1.69 -4.93 -13.92
C GLU A 271 -0.47 -5.51 -13.19
N ASN A 272 0.30 -4.68 -12.48
CA ASN A 272 1.44 -5.10 -11.65
C ASN A 272 1.06 -5.99 -10.44
N THR A 273 -0.23 -6.02 -10.05
CA THR A 273 -0.73 -6.93 -8.99
C THR A 273 -0.95 -8.36 -9.48
N GLN A 274 -0.91 -8.60 -10.80
CA GLN A 274 -1.30 -9.86 -11.42
C GLN A 274 -0.12 -10.83 -11.56
N LEU A 275 -0.40 -12.11 -11.31
CA LEU A 275 0.54 -13.20 -11.59
C LEU A 275 0.52 -13.58 -13.08
N PRO A 276 1.60 -14.16 -13.62
CA PRO A 276 1.55 -14.84 -14.91
C PRO A 276 0.71 -16.14 -14.80
N ALA A 277 0.56 -16.85 -15.91
CA ALA A 277 -0.17 -18.12 -15.95
C ALA A 277 0.41 -19.14 -14.93
N GLU A 278 -0.44 -20.05 -14.46
CA GLU A 278 -0.10 -21.00 -13.39
C GLU A 278 1.14 -21.85 -13.72
N ASN A 279 1.25 -22.33 -14.95
CA ASN A 279 2.42 -23.07 -15.44
C ASN A 279 3.72 -22.25 -15.37
N VAL A 280 3.66 -20.94 -15.63
CA VAL A 280 4.83 -20.04 -15.49
C VAL A 280 5.21 -19.92 -14.01
N CYS A 281 4.23 -19.78 -13.12
CA CYS A 281 4.46 -19.73 -11.68
C CYS A 281 5.08 -21.04 -11.15
N GLU A 282 4.63 -22.20 -11.63
CA GLU A 282 5.18 -23.51 -11.25
C GLU A 282 6.64 -23.66 -11.66
N ILE A 283 7.00 -23.24 -12.89
CA ILE A 283 8.38 -23.24 -13.37
C ILE A 283 9.26 -22.35 -12.49
N LEU A 284 8.80 -21.12 -12.21
CA LEU A 284 9.53 -20.17 -11.36
C LEU A 284 9.76 -20.71 -9.95
N LYS A 285 8.75 -21.33 -9.35
CA LYS A 285 8.87 -21.93 -7.99
C LYS A 285 9.83 -23.12 -7.95
N SER A 286 9.97 -23.84 -9.06
CA SER A 286 10.75 -25.08 -9.14
C SER A 286 12.22 -24.86 -9.46
N HIS A 287 12.54 -23.84 -10.27
CA HIS A 287 13.91 -23.52 -10.66
C HIS A 287 14.62 -22.65 -9.60
N VAL A 288 15.90 -22.89 -9.33
CA VAL A 288 16.68 -22.14 -8.31
C VAL A 288 16.69 -20.65 -8.62
N ASP A 289 17.07 -20.27 -9.85
CA ASP A 289 17.08 -18.85 -10.27
C ASP A 289 15.67 -18.26 -10.44
N GLY A 290 14.70 -19.09 -10.82
CA GLY A 290 13.31 -18.68 -10.94
C GLY A 290 12.69 -18.31 -9.60
N LYS A 291 13.12 -18.95 -8.51
CA LYS A 291 12.58 -18.71 -7.17
C LYS A 291 12.91 -17.31 -6.66
N HIS A 292 14.11 -16.82 -6.95
CA HIS A 292 14.49 -15.45 -6.57
C HIS A 292 13.64 -14.41 -7.30
N VAL A 293 13.49 -14.57 -8.62
CA VAL A 293 12.62 -13.74 -9.46
C VAL A 293 11.16 -13.78 -8.96
N PHE A 294 10.67 -14.96 -8.59
CA PHE A 294 9.31 -15.13 -8.06
C PHE A 294 9.10 -14.35 -6.76
N ASN A 295 10.08 -14.37 -5.84
CA ASN A 295 9.99 -13.59 -4.60
C ASN A 295 9.97 -12.08 -4.85
N LYS A 296 10.77 -11.59 -5.81
CA LYS A 296 10.72 -10.18 -6.26
C LYS A 296 9.34 -9.84 -6.86
N LEU A 297 8.75 -10.74 -7.65
CA LEU A 297 7.40 -10.56 -8.17
C LEU A 297 6.36 -10.45 -7.04
N LEU A 298 6.43 -11.31 -6.03
CA LEU A 298 5.53 -11.22 -4.88
C LEU A 298 5.68 -9.89 -4.12
N THR A 299 6.91 -9.40 -3.99
CA THR A 299 7.20 -8.10 -3.37
C THR A 299 6.60 -6.95 -4.18
N LEU A 300 6.79 -6.94 -5.51
CA LEU A 300 6.18 -5.97 -6.42
C LEU A 300 4.65 -5.93 -6.24
N ARG A 301 4.00 -7.12 -6.20
CA ARG A 301 2.55 -7.21 -6.03
C ARG A 301 2.08 -6.56 -4.74
N CYS A 302 2.80 -6.75 -3.64
CA CYS A 302 2.49 -6.14 -2.35
C CYS A 302 2.54 -4.61 -2.44
N HIS A 303 3.63 -4.05 -2.98
CA HIS A 303 3.77 -2.60 -3.10
C HIS A 303 2.79 -1.98 -4.10
N ALA A 304 2.47 -2.69 -5.20
CA ALA A 304 1.45 -2.25 -6.14
C ALA A 304 0.06 -2.17 -5.49
N LEU A 305 -0.31 -3.12 -4.62
CA LEU A 305 -1.57 -3.10 -3.87
C LEU A 305 -1.62 -1.95 -2.85
N LEU A 306 -0.53 -1.68 -2.14
CA LEU A 306 -0.44 -0.53 -1.23
C LEU A 306 -0.58 0.79 -1.99
N CYS A 307 0.15 0.95 -3.09
CA CYS A 307 0.05 2.12 -3.97
C CYS A 307 -1.38 2.30 -4.49
N LEU A 308 -2.03 1.21 -4.92
CA LEU A 308 -3.43 1.24 -5.37
C LEU A 308 -4.38 1.67 -4.26
N SER A 309 -4.18 1.21 -3.02
CA SER A 309 -4.97 1.63 -1.86
C SER A 309 -4.88 3.15 -1.64
N ASN A 310 -3.68 3.73 -1.73
CA ASN A 310 -3.47 5.18 -1.55
C ASN A 310 -4.13 5.98 -2.69
N LEU A 311 -3.96 5.54 -3.94
CA LEU A 311 -4.59 6.19 -5.09
C LEU A 311 -6.12 6.12 -5.03
N LEU A 312 -6.69 4.99 -4.61
CA LEU A 312 -8.14 4.85 -4.43
C LEU A 312 -8.68 5.77 -3.34
N ALA A 313 -7.90 6.06 -2.30
CA ALA A 313 -8.29 7.00 -1.26
C ALA A 313 -8.30 8.45 -1.79
N GLY A 314 -7.27 8.84 -2.54
CA GLY A 314 -7.08 10.23 -2.99
C GLY A 314 -7.80 10.64 -4.29
N LEU A 315 -8.17 9.69 -5.15
CA LEU A 315 -8.81 10.01 -6.45
C LEU A 315 -10.34 9.99 -6.40
N ASP A 316 -10.96 10.83 -7.23
CA ASP A 316 -12.39 10.80 -7.47
C ASP A 316 -12.80 9.60 -8.33
N ILE A 317 -14.08 9.21 -8.20
CA ILE A 317 -14.62 8.05 -8.92
C ILE A 317 -14.46 8.17 -10.45
N GLN A 318 -14.52 9.39 -11.00
CA GLN A 318 -14.42 9.62 -12.43
C GLN A 318 -12.99 9.41 -12.94
N ASP A 319 -12.01 9.87 -12.18
CA ASP A 319 -10.58 9.69 -12.48
C ASP A 319 -10.15 8.22 -12.39
N LEU A 320 -10.87 7.44 -11.58
CA LEU A 320 -10.73 6.00 -11.49
C LEU A 320 -11.45 5.24 -12.63
N GLY A 321 -11.99 5.92 -13.64
CA GLY A 321 -12.72 5.31 -14.76
C GLY A 321 -14.19 5.00 -14.49
N GLY A 322 -14.75 5.58 -13.42
CA GLY A 322 -16.16 5.47 -13.03
C GLY A 322 -16.49 4.24 -12.16
N PRO A 323 -17.72 4.17 -11.62
CA PRO A 323 -18.14 3.12 -10.68
C PRO A 323 -17.95 1.69 -11.19
N LYS A 324 -18.17 1.47 -12.49
CA LYS A 324 -18.00 0.15 -13.11
C LYS A 324 -16.55 -0.31 -13.10
N ASN A 325 -15.61 0.59 -13.37
CA ASN A 325 -14.19 0.24 -13.38
C ASN A 325 -13.73 -0.11 -11.96
N VAL A 326 -14.09 0.70 -10.96
CA VAL A 326 -13.77 0.42 -9.55
C VAL A 326 -14.41 -0.88 -9.05
N TYR A 327 -15.63 -1.21 -9.51
CA TYR A 327 -16.26 -2.50 -9.22
C TYR A 327 -15.49 -3.69 -9.81
N GLU A 328 -14.99 -3.57 -11.05
CA GLU A 328 -14.14 -4.62 -11.63
C GLU A 328 -12.78 -4.71 -10.92
N MET A 329 -12.21 -3.59 -10.44
CA MET A 329 -11.03 -3.63 -9.56
C MET A 329 -11.31 -4.38 -8.27
N TRP A 330 -12.44 -4.09 -7.60
CA TRP A 330 -12.88 -4.80 -6.40
C TRP A 330 -12.99 -6.30 -6.65
N ARG A 331 -13.62 -6.72 -7.77
CA ARG A 331 -13.72 -8.13 -8.17
C ARG A 331 -12.35 -8.76 -8.39
N SER A 332 -11.46 -8.06 -9.09
CA SER A 332 -10.10 -8.52 -9.36
C SER A 332 -9.34 -8.74 -8.06
N ILE A 333 -9.29 -7.76 -7.16
CA ILE A 333 -8.61 -7.84 -5.85
C ILE A 333 -9.25 -8.92 -4.98
N GLY A 334 -10.59 -8.99 -4.93
CA GLY A 334 -11.30 -10.02 -4.18
C GLY A 334 -10.95 -11.44 -4.65
N SER A 335 -10.73 -11.64 -5.95
CA SER A 335 -10.27 -12.93 -6.48
C SER A 335 -8.88 -13.32 -5.98
N LEU A 336 -8.00 -12.36 -5.73
CA LEU A 336 -6.65 -12.60 -5.18
C LEU A 336 -6.70 -13.07 -3.73
N ILE A 337 -7.69 -12.62 -2.96
CA ILE A 337 -7.84 -12.93 -1.53
C ILE A 337 -8.64 -14.23 -1.34
N PHE A 338 -9.78 -14.34 -2.02
CA PHE A 338 -10.78 -15.35 -1.69
C PHE A 338 -10.70 -16.62 -2.54
N LYS A 339 -10.05 -16.58 -3.71
CA LYS A 339 -9.92 -17.76 -4.60
C LYS A 339 -8.54 -18.44 -4.51
N GLN A 340 -7.63 -17.94 -3.69
CA GLN A 340 -6.27 -18.47 -3.54
C GLN A 340 -6.00 -18.89 -2.08
N PRO A 341 -6.57 -20.03 -1.62
CA PRO A 341 -6.50 -20.45 -0.21
C PRO A 341 -5.08 -20.76 0.29
N GLU A 342 -4.10 -20.89 -0.61
CA GLU A 342 -2.69 -21.14 -0.27
C GLU A 342 -1.91 -19.86 0.10
N VAL A 343 -2.48 -18.69 -0.15
CA VAL A 343 -1.82 -17.41 0.15
C VAL A 343 -1.84 -17.17 1.66
N THR A 344 -0.69 -17.38 2.28
CA THR A 344 -0.47 -17.23 3.73
C THR A 344 0.44 -16.04 4.07
N ASP A 345 0.92 -15.31 3.06
CA ASP A 345 1.76 -14.12 3.27
C ASP A 345 0.91 -12.98 3.83
N THR A 346 1.09 -12.71 5.12
CA THR A 346 0.39 -11.65 5.86
C THR A 346 0.55 -10.28 5.20
N ARG A 347 1.75 -9.92 4.73
CA ARG A 347 1.99 -8.60 4.13
C ARG A 347 1.18 -8.42 2.86
N PHE A 348 1.15 -9.46 2.03
CA PHE A 348 0.32 -9.47 0.83
C PHE A 348 -1.18 -9.36 1.19
N LEU A 349 -1.65 -10.14 2.16
CA LEU A 349 -3.05 -10.11 2.58
C LEU A 349 -3.45 -8.75 3.16
N GLU A 350 -2.58 -8.11 3.94
CA GLU A 350 -2.82 -6.78 4.49
C GLU A 350 -2.91 -5.73 3.39
N ALA A 351 -1.99 -5.74 2.42
CA ALA A 351 -2.02 -4.85 1.27
C ALA A 351 -3.27 -5.09 0.40
N ALA A 352 -3.59 -6.35 0.10
CA ALA A 352 -4.73 -6.72 -0.72
C ALA A 352 -6.06 -6.33 -0.06
N THR A 353 -6.21 -6.59 1.25
CA THR A 353 -7.43 -6.26 1.99
C THR A 353 -7.58 -4.75 2.22
N SER A 354 -6.48 -4.02 2.33
CA SER A 354 -6.51 -2.54 2.34
C SER A 354 -7.00 -1.97 1.01
N ALA A 355 -6.47 -2.46 -0.13
CA ALA A 355 -6.95 -2.05 -1.44
C ALA A 355 -8.41 -2.47 -1.69
N LEU A 356 -8.81 -3.68 -1.26
CA LEU A 356 -10.20 -4.15 -1.32
C LEU A 356 -11.13 -3.19 -0.56
N ARG A 357 -10.76 -2.82 0.67
CA ARG A 357 -11.50 -1.86 1.48
C ARG A 357 -11.61 -0.51 0.80
N ALA A 358 -10.51 0.02 0.26
CA ALA A 358 -10.50 1.30 -0.45
C ALA A 358 -11.43 1.31 -1.67
N THR A 359 -11.46 0.22 -2.46
CA THR A 359 -12.43 0.10 -3.58
C THR A 359 -13.87 0.15 -3.09
N LEU A 360 -14.20 -0.57 -2.01
CA LEU A 360 -15.55 -0.59 -1.46
C LEU A 360 -15.96 0.75 -0.86
N GLN A 361 -15.06 1.42 -0.17
CA GLN A 361 -15.29 2.75 0.37
C GLN A 361 -15.66 3.73 -0.75
N LYS A 362 -14.87 3.75 -1.83
CA LYS A 362 -15.14 4.61 -3.00
C LYS A 362 -16.50 4.29 -3.67
N LEU A 363 -16.88 3.00 -3.72
CA LEU A 363 -18.17 2.57 -4.27
C LEU A 363 -19.36 2.90 -3.34
N ALA A 364 -19.15 2.89 -2.03
CA ALA A 364 -20.14 3.28 -1.03
C ALA A 364 -20.44 4.78 -1.09
N GLU A 365 -19.41 5.62 -1.28
CA GLU A 365 -19.55 7.09 -1.42
C GLU A 365 -20.48 7.49 -2.56
N VAL A 366 -20.47 6.74 -3.67
CA VAL A 366 -21.31 7.01 -4.84
C VAL A 366 -22.61 6.21 -4.86
N GLN A 367 -22.87 5.42 -3.81
CA GLN A 367 -24.07 4.58 -3.65
C GLN A 367 -24.40 3.76 -4.91
N CYS A 368 -23.40 3.05 -5.44
CA CYS A 368 -23.58 2.34 -6.71
C CYS A 368 -24.54 1.13 -6.58
N ASN A 369 -25.23 0.79 -7.68
CA ASN A 369 -26.16 -0.33 -7.76
C ASN A 369 -25.56 -1.58 -8.45
N LEU A 370 -24.24 -1.74 -8.39
CA LEU A 370 -23.51 -2.78 -9.14
C LEU A 370 -23.47 -4.15 -8.44
N PHE A 371 -23.99 -4.24 -7.20
CA PHE A 371 -23.90 -5.43 -6.35
C PHE A 371 -25.08 -6.39 -6.47
N GLY A 372 -25.96 -6.24 -7.48
CA GLY A 372 -27.11 -7.15 -7.67
C GLY A 372 -26.75 -8.62 -7.96
N GLN A 373 -25.49 -8.91 -8.31
CA GLN A 373 -24.99 -10.28 -8.47
C GLN A 373 -24.37 -10.87 -7.20
N LEU A 374 -24.29 -10.10 -6.11
CA LEU A 374 -23.72 -10.57 -4.86
C LEU A 374 -24.65 -11.61 -4.23
N THR A 375 -24.11 -12.78 -3.92
CA THR A 375 -24.89 -13.88 -3.32
C THR A 375 -24.55 -14.09 -1.86
N GLU A 376 -25.40 -14.85 -1.15
CA GLU A 376 -25.09 -15.27 0.22
C GLU A 376 -23.80 -16.11 0.29
N SER A 377 -23.51 -16.91 -0.74
CA SER A 377 -22.27 -17.69 -0.82
C SER A 377 -21.02 -16.81 -0.87
N ASP A 378 -21.10 -15.66 -1.56
CA ASP A 378 -19.99 -14.71 -1.63
C ASP A 378 -19.72 -14.08 -0.25
N LEU A 379 -20.78 -13.72 0.49
CA LEU A 379 -20.65 -13.23 1.86
C LEU A 379 -20.08 -14.30 2.80
N GLN A 380 -20.52 -15.55 2.70
CA GLN A 380 -19.99 -16.63 3.52
C GLN A 380 -18.49 -16.86 3.28
N LEU A 381 -18.02 -16.67 2.05
CA LEU A 381 -16.59 -16.74 1.75
C LEU A 381 -15.82 -15.65 2.51
N MET A 382 -16.29 -14.40 2.48
CA MET A 382 -15.68 -13.29 3.24
C MET A 382 -15.72 -13.53 4.75
N PHE A 383 -16.86 -13.99 5.28
CA PHE A 383 -17.03 -14.27 6.71
C PHE A 383 -16.07 -15.35 7.19
N ASN A 384 -15.94 -16.44 6.43
CA ASN A 384 -15.00 -17.51 6.75
C ASN A 384 -13.55 -17.01 6.74
N THR A 385 -13.18 -16.15 5.78
CA THR A 385 -11.84 -15.56 5.73
C THR A 385 -11.55 -14.71 6.98
N VAL A 386 -12.50 -13.88 7.43
CA VAL A 386 -12.35 -13.11 8.68
C VAL A 386 -12.11 -14.05 9.87
N LEU A 387 -12.93 -15.10 10.01
CA LEU A 387 -12.88 -15.99 11.18
C LEU A 387 -11.62 -16.88 11.21
N GLN A 388 -11.04 -17.19 10.05
CA GLN A 388 -9.88 -18.06 9.92
C GLN A 388 -8.54 -17.30 9.88
N CYS A 389 -8.56 -15.99 9.61
CA CYS A 389 -7.34 -15.21 9.47
C CYS A 389 -6.67 -14.96 10.83
N PRO A 390 -5.41 -15.39 11.03
CA PRO A 390 -4.72 -15.20 12.30
C PRO A 390 -4.30 -13.74 12.52
N ASP A 391 -4.11 -12.98 11.45
CA ASP A 391 -3.62 -11.61 11.51
C ASP A 391 -4.74 -10.61 11.84
N THR A 392 -4.50 -9.77 12.83
CA THR A 392 -5.49 -8.83 13.36
C THR A 392 -5.77 -7.66 12.41
N ASN A 393 -4.76 -7.19 11.67
CA ASN A 393 -4.89 -6.09 10.71
C ASN A 393 -5.71 -6.52 9.50
N VAL A 394 -5.42 -7.72 8.98
CA VAL A 394 -6.19 -8.32 7.90
C VAL A 394 -7.64 -8.53 8.34
N ARG A 395 -7.89 -9.04 9.56
CA ARG A 395 -9.26 -9.19 10.09
C ARG A 395 -9.99 -7.85 10.16
N ALA A 396 -9.37 -6.82 10.71
CA ALA A 396 -9.97 -5.48 10.81
C ALA A 396 -10.31 -4.89 9.44
N ASN A 397 -9.42 -4.99 8.46
CA ASN A 397 -9.68 -4.53 7.09
C ASN A 397 -10.84 -5.28 6.43
N LEU A 398 -10.94 -6.59 6.63
CA LEU A 398 -12.04 -7.41 6.11
C LEU A 398 -13.37 -7.09 6.82
N ILE A 399 -13.37 -6.86 8.13
CA ILE A 399 -14.55 -6.43 8.89
C ILE A 399 -15.09 -5.12 8.34
N ARG A 400 -14.22 -4.11 8.18
CA ARG A 400 -14.58 -2.83 7.53
C ARG A 400 -15.10 -3.04 6.10
N SER A 401 -14.46 -3.91 5.32
CA SER A 401 -14.92 -4.24 3.96
C SER A 401 -16.33 -4.83 3.95
N VAL A 402 -16.63 -5.76 4.86
CA VAL A 402 -17.98 -6.32 5.05
C VAL A 402 -18.97 -5.22 5.46
N GLY A 403 -18.56 -4.27 6.30
CA GLY A 403 -19.35 -3.10 6.64
C GLY A 403 -19.70 -2.21 5.45
N MET A 404 -18.70 -1.87 4.63
CA MET A 404 -18.89 -1.07 3.42
C MET A 404 -19.85 -1.74 2.43
N LEU A 405 -19.79 -3.07 2.30
CA LEU A 405 -20.81 -3.82 1.56
C LEU A 405 -22.20 -3.66 2.17
N GLY A 406 -22.30 -3.71 3.49
CA GLY A 406 -23.55 -3.43 4.21
C GLY A 406 -24.11 -2.06 3.84
N MET A 407 -23.28 -1.01 3.87
CA MET A 407 -23.66 0.36 3.49
C MET A 407 -24.17 0.46 2.05
N ILE A 408 -23.50 -0.20 1.11
CA ILE A 408 -23.94 -0.25 -0.30
C ILE A 408 -25.30 -0.95 -0.42
N LEU A 409 -25.53 -2.01 0.35
CA LEU A 409 -26.76 -2.79 0.33
C LEU A 409 -27.96 -2.12 1.01
N VAL A 410 -27.76 -1.09 1.84
CA VAL A 410 -28.86 -0.32 2.48
C VAL A 410 -29.84 0.18 1.43
N ASN A 411 -29.32 0.70 0.32
CA ASN A 411 -30.11 1.26 -0.77
C ASN A 411 -30.57 0.21 -1.80
N SER A 412 -30.31 -1.08 -1.57
CA SER A 412 -30.78 -2.14 -2.46
C SER A 412 -32.30 -2.25 -2.41
N VAL A 413 -32.93 -1.98 -3.56
CA VAL A 413 -34.38 -2.15 -3.76
C VAL A 413 -34.78 -3.63 -3.85
N GLU A 414 -33.81 -4.51 -4.11
CA GLU A 414 -34.07 -5.95 -4.25
C GLU A 414 -34.23 -6.64 -2.88
N PRO A 415 -35.21 -7.57 -2.73
CA PRO A 415 -35.44 -8.31 -1.49
C PRO A 415 -34.21 -9.09 -1.00
N ASP A 416 -33.40 -9.56 -1.94
CA ASP A 416 -32.18 -10.31 -1.66
C ASP A 416 -31.14 -9.41 -0.98
N GLY A 417 -31.00 -8.15 -1.41
CA GLY A 417 -30.08 -7.19 -0.77
C GLY A 417 -30.41 -6.90 0.70
N GLN A 418 -31.69 -6.80 1.04
CA GLN A 418 -32.13 -6.67 2.44
C GLN A 418 -31.84 -7.93 3.27
N THR A 419 -31.87 -9.11 2.64
CA THR A 419 -31.49 -10.37 3.29
C THR A 419 -29.98 -10.42 3.54
N LEU A 420 -29.17 -10.00 2.55
CA LEU A 420 -27.73 -9.91 2.66
C LEU A 420 -27.30 -8.90 3.74
N LEU A 421 -27.92 -7.72 3.80
CA LEU A 421 -27.68 -6.73 4.87
C LEU A 421 -27.93 -7.31 6.26
N LYS A 422 -29.03 -8.05 6.44
CA LYS A 422 -29.32 -8.73 7.71
C LYS A 422 -28.27 -9.80 8.04
N ASN A 423 -27.76 -10.52 7.05
CA ASN A 423 -26.69 -11.50 7.24
C ASN A 423 -25.37 -10.83 7.65
N ILE A 424 -25.02 -9.71 7.02
CA ILE A 424 -23.88 -8.86 7.42
C ILE A 424 -24.02 -8.42 8.88
N GLY A 425 -25.17 -7.85 9.26
CA GLY A 425 -25.40 -7.41 10.64
C GLY A 425 -25.31 -8.54 11.66
N LYS A 426 -25.85 -9.73 11.35
CA LYS A 426 -25.71 -10.92 12.21
C LYS A 426 -24.25 -11.34 12.38
N PHE A 427 -23.48 -11.35 11.29
CA PHE A 427 -22.06 -11.70 11.30
C PHE A 427 -21.24 -10.71 12.11
N LEU A 428 -21.41 -9.40 11.90
CA LEU A 428 -20.69 -8.37 12.66
C LEU A 428 -20.96 -8.49 14.18
N LEU A 429 -22.21 -8.75 14.56
CA LEU A 429 -22.60 -9.01 15.96
C LEU A 429 -21.95 -10.29 16.53
N GLU A 430 -21.78 -11.32 15.71
CA GLU A 430 -21.06 -12.53 16.11
C GLU A 430 -19.57 -12.25 16.37
N VAL A 431 -18.92 -11.47 15.48
CA VAL A 431 -17.52 -11.05 15.64
C VAL A 431 -17.35 -10.25 16.94
N CYS A 432 -18.23 -9.28 17.21
CA CYS A 432 -18.21 -8.49 18.45
C CYS A 432 -18.23 -9.36 19.73
N GLY A 433 -18.93 -10.51 19.68
CA GLY A 433 -19.07 -11.41 20.82
C GLY A 433 -17.96 -12.45 20.97
N ARG A 434 -17.25 -12.80 19.88
CA ARG A 434 -16.29 -13.91 19.85
C ARG A 434 -14.83 -13.48 19.75
N GLU A 435 -14.55 -12.32 19.16
CA GLU A 435 -13.18 -11.86 18.91
C GLU A 435 -12.40 -11.66 20.22
N SER A 436 -11.13 -12.07 20.24
CA SER A 436 -10.28 -11.99 21.44
C SER A 436 -9.65 -10.61 21.58
N GLU A 437 -9.19 -10.05 20.46
CA GLU A 437 -8.45 -8.80 20.43
C GLU A 437 -9.39 -7.60 20.54
N LEU A 438 -9.24 -6.82 21.60
CA LEU A 438 -10.16 -5.72 21.92
C LEU A 438 -10.22 -4.68 20.81
N TRP A 439 -9.10 -4.39 20.15
CA TRP A 439 -9.07 -3.39 19.10
C TRP A 439 -9.85 -3.86 17.86
N VAL A 440 -9.81 -5.15 17.52
CA VAL A 440 -10.62 -5.74 16.45
C VAL A 440 -12.10 -5.79 16.85
N VAL A 441 -12.41 -6.04 18.14
CA VAL A 441 -13.78 -5.90 18.66
C VAL A 441 -14.28 -4.46 18.50
N ALA A 442 -13.46 -3.47 18.84
CA ALA A 442 -13.83 -2.06 18.68
C ALA A 442 -14.12 -1.73 17.22
N GLU A 443 -13.30 -2.23 16.30
CA GLU A 443 -13.52 -2.10 14.86
C GLU A 443 -14.85 -2.70 14.39
N ALA A 444 -15.17 -3.90 14.85
CA ALA A 444 -16.43 -4.55 14.53
C ALA A 444 -17.64 -3.77 15.08
N VAL A 445 -17.53 -3.22 16.29
CA VAL A 445 -18.59 -2.38 16.87
C VAL A 445 -18.74 -1.07 16.10
N ASP A 446 -17.64 -0.41 15.74
CA ASP A 446 -17.65 0.82 14.93
C ASP A 446 -18.34 0.56 13.59
N THR A 447 -17.95 -0.53 12.93
CA THR A 447 -18.56 -0.97 11.67
C THR A 447 -20.06 -1.24 11.83
N VAL A 448 -20.53 -1.78 12.96
CA VAL A 448 -21.97 -1.96 13.23
C VAL A 448 -22.67 -0.60 13.37
N ILE A 449 -22.03 0.36 14.03
CA ILE A 449 -22.56 1.71 14.21
C ILE A 449 -22.66 2.40 12.85
N ASP A 450 -21.65 2.29 11.99
CA ASP A 450 -21.67 2.86 10.64
C ASP A 450 -22.80 2.26 9.79
N VAL A 451 -22.89 0.92 9.76
CA VAL A 451 -23.89 0.22 8.94
C VAL A 451 -25.32 0.51 9.38
N PHE A 452 -25.56 0.58 10.70
CA PHE A 452 -26.90 0.71 11.26
C PHE A 452 -27.18 2.09 11.86
N GLY A 453 -26.33 3.08 11.57
CA GLY A 453 -26.44 4.47 12.04
C GLY A 453 -27.74 5.11 11.59
N GLU A 454 -28.00 4.96 10.30
CA GLU A 454 -29.09 5.65 9.60
C GLU A 454 -30.46 4.96 9.75
N ASP A 455 -31.52 5.74 9.52
CA ASP A 455 -32.92 5.35 9.73
C ASP A 455 -33.40 4.25 8.77
N GLU A 456 -32.85 4.18 7.56
CA GLU A 456 -33.19 3.19 6.53
C GLU A 456 -32.96 1.76 7.02
N THR A 457 -32.04 1.59 7.95
CA THR A 457 -31.66 0.28 8.49
C THR A 457 -32.47 -0.14 9.73
N ASP A 458 -33.39 0.70 10.21
CA ASP A 458 -34.22 0.48 11.39
C ASP A 458 -34.95 -0.89 11.33
N ASN A 459 -35.56 -1.20 10.18
CA ASN A 459 -36.25 -2.47 9.98
C ASN A 459 -35.29 -3.65 10.06
N ALA A 460 -34.14 -3.58 9.40
CA ALA A 460 -33.13 -4.64 9.45
C ALA A 460 -32.60 -4.83 10.88
N ALA A 461 -32.31 -3.74 11.59
CA ALA A 461 -31.87 -3.72 12.98
C ALA A 461 -32.86 -4.42 13.92
N ALA A 462 -34.16 -4.16 13.76
CA ALA A 462 -35.22 -4.83 14.52
C ALA A 462 -35.25 -6.34 14.26
N HIS A 463 -35.21 -6.75 12.99
CA HIS A 463 -35.28 -8.17 12.61
C HIS A 463 -34.11 -9.01 13.15
N ILE A 464 -32.91 -8.41 13.28
CA ILE A 464 -31.73 -9.11 13.79
C ILE A 464 -31.56 -9.01 15.31
N ASN A 465 -32.50 -8.33 15.99
CA ASN A 465 -32.42 -7.99 17.42
C ASN A 465 -31.13 -7.23 17.77
N LEU A 466 -30.75 -6.26 16.93
CA LEU A 466 -29.49 -5.52 17.03
C LEU A 466 -29.29 -4.91 18.42
N VAL A 467 -30.27 -4.13 18.88
CA VAL A 467 -30.23 -3.38 20.14
C VAL A 467 -30.03 -4.29 21.34
N GLU A 468 -30.78 -5.38 21.43
CA GLU A 468 -30.71 -6.30 22.59
C GLU A 468 -29.37 -7.03 22.63
N LYS A 469 -28.81 -7.41 21.48
CA LYS A 469 -27.48 -8.00 21.39
C LYS A 469 -26.37 -7.02 21.79
N LEU A 470 -26.45 -5.76 21.34
CA LEU A 470 -25.48 -4.73 21.73
C LEU A 470 -25.56 -4.38 23.23
N LYS A 471 -26.77 -4.34 23.82
CA LYS A 471 -26.94 -4.20 25.28
C LYS A 471 -26.28 -5.35 26.04
N ALA A 472 -26.39 -6.58 25.56
CA ALA A 472 -25.75 -7.74 26.16
C ALA A 472 -24.21 -7.73 26.02
N LEU A 473 -23.67 -7.14 24.95
CA LEU A 473 -22.23 -6.98 24.70
C LEU A 473 -21.60 -5.86 25.53
N LEU A 474 -22.36 -4.82 25.90
CA LEU A 474 -21.81 -3.63 26.54
C LEU A 474 -21.03 -3.90 27.85
N PRO A 475 -21.50 -4.76 28.79
CA PRO A 475 -20.75 -5.05 30.01
C PRO A 475 -19.42 -5.77 29.75
N SER A 476 -19.40 -6.73 28.82
CA SER A 476 -18.18 -7.48 28.49
C SER A 476 -17.15 -6.60 27.79
N LEU A 477 -17.59 -5.71 26.89
CA LEU A 477 -16.73 -4.73 26.25
C LEU A 477 -16.10 -3.79 27.28
N LYS A 478 -16.91 -3.18 28.17
CA LYS A 478 -16.40 -2.31 29.25
C LYS A 478 -15.38 -3.01 30.15
N HIS A 479 -15.60 -4.30 30.43
CA HIS A 479 -14.65 -5.10 31.20
C HIS A 479 -13.33 -5.31 30.43
N LYS A 480 -13.38 -5.71 29.15
CA LYS A 480 -12.18 -5.87 28.32
C LYS A 480 -11.38 -4.56 28.18
N VAL A 481 -12.06 -3.43 27.98
CA VAL A 481 -11.42 -2.09 27.90
C VAL A 481 -10.61 -1.78 29.16
N ARG A 482 -11.15 -2.10 30.34
CA ARG A 482 -10.43 -1.90 31.61
C ARG A 482 -9.21 -2.82 31.74
N LEU A 483 -9.31 -4.07 31.28
CA LEU A 483 -8.23 -5.05 31.38
C LEU A 483 -7.07 -4.76 30.42
N GLN A 484 -7.37 -4.42 29.17
CA GLN A 484 -6.38 -4.27 28.10
C GLN A 484 -5.91 -2.82 27.90
N ARG A 485 -6.35 -1.87 28.74
CA ARG A 485 -6.03 -0.43 28.59
C ARG A 485 -4.56 -0.13 28.32
N LYS A 486 -3.65 -0.82 29.02
CA LYS A 486 -2.21 -0.57 28.95
C LYS A 486 -1.53 -1.21 27.73
N SER A 487 -2.18 -2.14 27.04
CA SER A 487 -1.62 -2.89 25.91
C SER A 487 -2.13 -2.40 24.55
N LEU A 488 -2.98 -1.37 24.52
CA LEU A 488 -3.64 -0.91 23.29
C LEU A 488 -2.76 -0.02 22.40
N GLY A 489 -1.72 0.61 22.94
CA GLY A 489 -0.86 1.52 22.18
C GLY A 489 -1.67 2.57 21.41
N ASP A 490 -1.40 2.68 20.12
CA ASP A 490 -2.04 3.63 19.20
C ASP A 490 -3.55 3.38 19.02
N HIS A 491 -4.03 2.17 19.31
CA HIS A 491 -5.46 1.82 19.21
C HIS A 491 -6.30 2.31 20.40
N TYR A 492 -5.68 2.91 21.42
CA TYR A 492 -6.40 3.35 22.62
C TYR A 492 -7.53 4.34 22.29
N LEU A 493 -7.24 5.33 21.44
CA LEU A 493 -8.20 6.37 21.06
C LEU A 493 -9.44 5.76 20.39
N VAL A 494 -9.23 4.93 19.38
CA VAL A 494 -10.30 4.22 18.65
C VAL A 494 -11.21 3.45 19.62
N VAL A 495 -10.62 2.66 20.51
CA VAL A 495 -11.36 1.86 21.49
C VAL A 495 -12.19 2.75 22.44
N THR A 496 -11.64 3.88 22.89
CA THR A 496 -12.37 4.81 23.77
C THR A 496 -13.52 5.52 23.07
N THR A 497 -13.33 5.93 21.82
CA THR A 497 -14.34 6.56 20.98
C THR A 497 -15.52 5.61 20.78
N VAL A 498 -15.24 4.37 20.36
CA VAL A 498 -16.26 3.34 20.14
C VAL A 498 -17.04 3.01 21.42
N ASN A 499 -16.35 2.88 22.56
CA ASN A 499 -17.03 2.58 23.83
C ASN A 499 -18.00 3.69 24.27
N THR A 500 -17.67 4.95 23.95
CA THR A 500 -18.53 6.10 24.21
C THR A 500 -19.69 6.16 23.23
N ASN A 501 -19.41 6.00 21.93
CA ASN A 501 -20.40 6.05 20.86
C ASN A 501 -21.41 4.92 20.94
N LEU A 502 -20.99 3.71 21.32
CA LEU A 502 -21.89 2.56 21.48
C LEU A 502 -23.03 2.84 22.47
N CYS A 503 -22.75 3.52 23.58
CA CYS A 503 -23.79 3.86 24.57
C CYS A 503 -24.84 4.81 23.97
N ARG A 504 -24.40 5.79 23.18
CA ARG A 504 -25.28 6.75 22.49
C ARG A 504 -26.10 6.05 21.40
N PHE A 505 -25.43 5.24 20.58
CA PHE A 505 -26.05 4.46 19.51
C PHE A 505 -27.14 3.52 20.04
N ILE A 506 -26.90 2.77 21.13
CA ILE A 506 -27.90 1.89 21.74
C ILE A 506 -29.14 2.70 22.16
N LYS A 507 -28.97 3.87 22.79
CA LYS A 507 -30.10 4.72 23.21
C LYS A 507 -30.90 5.21 22.00
N TYR A 508 -30.20 5.75 21.01
CA TYR A 508 -30.78 6.23 19.75
C TYR A 508 -31.59 5.12 19.06
N LYS A 509 -30.95 4.00 18.73
CA LYS A 509 -31.55 2.92 17.96
C LYS A 509 -32.63 2.16 18.74
N SER A 510 -32.56 2.11 20.08
CA SER A 510 -33.65 1.57 20.93
C SER A 510 -34.97 2.31 20.70
N LYS A 511 -34.92 3.65 20.65
CA LYS A 511 -36.10 4.49 20.43
C LYS A 511 -36.67 4.23 19.04
N ARG A 512 -35.82 4.28 18.01
CA ARG A 512 -36.20 4.02 16.61
C ARG A 512 -36.88 2.67 16.41
N VAL A 513 -36.23 1.59 16.86
CA VAL A 513 -36.75 0.22 16.71
C VAL A 513 -38.06 0.01 17.46
N SER A 514 -38.29 0.69 18.59
CA SER A 514 -39.55 0.57 19.35
C SER A 514 -40.78 1.11 18.62
N HIS A 515 -40.60 1.99 17.62
CA HIS A 515 -41.68 2.54 16.81
C HIS A 515 -42.04 1.66 15.60
N ILE A 516 -41.21 0.66 15.28
CA ILE A 516 -41.45 -0.24 14.15
C ILE A 516 -42.60 -1.20 14.50
N GLY A 517 -43.70 -1.10 13.76
CA GLY A 517 -44.90 -1.89 14.00
C GLY A 517 -45.96 -1.22 14.89
N GLN A 518 -45.75 0.04 15.33
CA GLN A 518 -46.83 0.86 15.86
C GLN A 518 -47.60 1.50 14.69
N PRO A 519 -48.94 1.37 14.58
CA PRO A 519 -49.70 2.04 13.54
C PRO A 519 -49.52 3.56 13.69
N ASN A 520 -49.24 4.25 12.59
CA ASN A 520 -49.11 5.71 12.54
C ASN A 520 -50.32 6.37 13.21
N GLY A 521 -50.12 6.90 14.42
CA GLY A 521 -51.06 7.79 15.09
C GLY A 521 -50.96 9.19 14.49
N HIS A 522 -51.25 9.33 13.20
CA HIS A 522 -51.51 10.61 12.55
C HIS A 522 -52.71 10.45 11.61
N ASP A 523 -53.87 10.31 12.24
CA ASP A 523 -55.13 10.88 11.76
C ASP A 523 -55.75 11.58 12.97
N LEU A 524 -55.53 12.89 13.07
CA LEU A 524 -56.43 13.86 13.68
C LEU A 524 -56.28 15.20 12.96
#